data_AF-A0A7S2MPE6-F1
#
_entry.id   AF-A0A7S2MPE6-F1
#
_cell.length_a   1.000
_cell.length_b   1.000
_cell.length_c   1.000
_cell.angle_alpha   90.00
_cell.angle_beta   90.00
_cell.angle_gamma   90.00
#
_symmetry.space_group_name_H-M   'P 1'
#
loop_
_entity.id
_entity.type
_entity.pdbx_description
1 polymer ?
#
loop_
_entity_poly.entity_id
_entity_poly.type
_entity_poly.pdbx_seq_one_letter_code
_entity_poly.pdbx_strand_id
1 'polypeptide(L)'
;RTSRFSGYGASIKENFQQDHRLEETLQRSVLTENKKLTHDTIVDAGYSHVRPRQLPFPREYKPTLAQRIVVAFGFTWDSNCVLKLCNRTRGAGVIPVPIAQLDTTLKQLLVPPDDVKAWLAQQPQGWALDVLWGCFEEQVRHWWGSECPSLVAAGVRKSVV
;
A
#
# COMPACT_ATOMS: atom_id res chain seq x y z
N ARG A 1 -9.00 -8.42 -16.50
CA ARG A 1 -8.30 -9.71 -16.28
C ARG A 1 -8.22 -9.91 -14.76
N THR A 2 -9.10 -10.73 -14.20
CA THR A 2 -9.28 -10.91 -12.76
C THR A 2 -8.10 -11.69 -12.17
N SER A 3 -7.63 -11.31 -10.98
CA SER A 3 -6.59 -12.02 -10.23
C SER A 3 -6.91 -13.52 -10.19
N ARG A 4 -5.99 -14.36 -10.68
CA ARG A 4 -6.12 -15.83 -10.71
C ARG A 4 -5.75 -16.50 -9.37
N PHE A 5 -5.50 -15.72 -8.34
CA PHE A 5 -5.26 -16.24 -7.00
C PHE A 5 -6.46 -15.88 -6.10
N SER A 6 -7.04 -16.92 -5.50
CA SER A 6 -8.06 -16.98 -4.43
C SER A 6 -9.49 -16.47 -4.68
N GLY A 7 -9.82 -15.74 -5.75
CA GLY A 7 -11.20 -15.24 -5.95
C GLY A 7 -11.65 -14.17 -4.92
N TYR A 8 -10.83 -13.89 -3.90
CA TYR A 8 -10.99 -12.74 -3.02
C TYR A 8 -10.59 -11.46 -3.77
N GLY A 9 -11.55 -10.57 -3.96
CA GLY A 9 -11.40 -9.41 -4.85
C GLY A 9 -12.43 -9.36 -5.98
N ALA A 10 -13.38 -10.29 -6.04
CA ALA A 10 -14.57 -10.14 -6.87
C ALA A 10 -15.23 -8.77 -6.58
N SER A 11 -15.50 -8.05 -7.66
CA SER A 11 -15.79 -6.63 -7.64
C SER A 11 -17.18 -6.35 -7.06
N ILE A 12 -17.28 -5.40 -6.13
CA ILE A 12 -18.55 -4.77 -5.71
C ILE A 12 -19.02 -3.89 -6.88
N LYS A 13 -19.43 -4.51 -7.99
CA LYS A 13 -19.82 -3.79 -9.21
C LYS A 13 -21.32 -3.54 -9.28
N GLU A 14 -22.14 -4.23 -8.49
CA GLU A 14 -23.57 -4.33 -8.80
C GLU A 14 -24.43 -3.25 -8.10
N ASN A 15 -24.07 -2.77 -6.91
CA ASN A 15 -25.00 -1.93 -6.12
C ASN A 15 -24.76 -0.42 -6.20
N PHE A 16 -23.75 0.08 -6.93
CA PHE A 16 -23.45 1.52 -7.02
C PHE A 16 -23.57 2.08 -8.45
N GLN A 17 -24.07 1.27 -9.39
CA GLN A 17 -24.33 1.68 -10.78
C GLN A 17 -25.63 2.49 -10.94
N GLN A 18 -26.55 2.44 -9.96
CA GLN A 18 -27.89 3.00 -10.15
C GLN A 18 -28.00 4.52 -9.95
N ASP A 19 -27.13 5.16 -9.16
CA ASP A 19 -27.45 6.52 -8.67
C ASP A 19 -26.70 7.70 -9.30
N HIS A 20 -25.64 7.52 -10.10
CA HIS A 20 -24.90 8.68 -10.60
C HIS A 20 -24.44 8.56 -12.06
N ARG A 21 -25.13 9.32 -12.92
CA ARG A 21 -24.74 9.66 -14.30
C ARG A 21 -23.51 10.59 -14.28
N LEU A 22 -22.33 10.02 -14.04
CA LEU A 22 -21.05 10.67 -14.33
C LEU A 22 -20.61 10.23 -15.72
N GLU A 23 -21.19 10.88 -16.74
CA GLU A 23 -20.71 10.79 -18.12
C GLU A 23 -19.22 11.21 -18.18
N GLU A 24 -18.44 10.45 -18.95
CA GLU A 24 -17.03 10.70 -19.34
C GLU A 24 -15.94 10.63 -18.25
N THR A 25 -16.18 9.92 -17.15
CA THR A 25 -15.17 9.78 -16.08
C THR A 25 -14.20 8.63 -16.34
N LEU A 26 -12.90 8.88 -16.11
CA LEU A 26 -11.90 7.87 -15.72
C LEU A 26 -12.62 6.71 -15.01
N GLN A 27 -12.55 5.48 -15.55
CA GLN A 27 -13.27 4.34 -14.98
C GLN A 27 -13.14 4.37 -13.45
N ARG A 28 -14.25 4.49 -12.73
CA ARG A 28 -14.28 4.69 -11.26
C ARG A 28 -13.42 3.66 -10.49
N SER A 29 -13.21 2.48 -11.09
CA SER A 29 -12.23 1.50 -10.63
C SER A 29 -10.81 2.07 -10.57
N VAL A 30 -10.34 2.78 -11.60
CA VAL A 30 -9.02 3.43 -11.64
C VAL A 30 -8.85 4.45 -10.51
N LEU A 31 -9.90 5.22 -10.20
CA LEU A 31 -9.87 6.19 -9.10
C LEU A 31 -9.83 5.53 -7.72
N THR A 32 -10.61 4.47 -7.51
CA THR A 32 -10.75 3.78 -6.22
C THR A 32 -9.65 2.74 -5.96
N GLU A 33 -9.05 2.21 -7.02
CA GLU A 33 -7.94 1.25 -6.95
C GLU A 33 -6.59 1.94 -6.75
N ASN A 34 -6.49 3.25 -7.04
CA ASN A 34 -5.27 4.03 -6.84
C ASN A 34 -5.40 5.00 -5.66
N LYS A 35 -4.76 4.65 -4.53
CA LYS A 35 -4.78 5.43 -3.28
C LYS A 35 -4.27 6.87 -3.44
N LYS A 36 -3.38 7.14 -4.40
CA LYS A 36 -2.92 8.51 -4.69
C LYS A 36 -4.01 9.31 -5.42
N LEU A 37 -4.65 8.72 -6.44
CA LEU A 37 -5.74 9.40 -7.14
C LEU A 37 -6.92 9.67 -6.19
N THR A 38 -7.33 8.68 -5.39
CA THR A 38 -8.35 8.87 -4.36
C THR A 38 -7.99 10.00 -3.39
N HIS A 39 -6.73 10.06 -2.97
CA HIS A 39 -6.22 11.09 -2.08
C HIS A 39 -6.34 12.49 -2.66
N ASP A 40 -5.89 12.65 -3.89
CA ASP A 40 -5.84 13.95 -4.56
C ASP A 40 -7.29 14.44 -4.79
N THR A 41 -8.20 13.57 -5.25
CA THR A 41 -9.63 13.91 -5.39
C THR A 41 -10.29 14.37 -4.08
N ILE A 42 -9.97 13.74 -2.95
CA ILE A 42 -10.50 14.16 -1.63
C ILE A 42 -10.00 15.57 -1.25
N VAL A 43 -8.76 15.92 -1.59
CA VAL A 43 -8.20 17.26 -1.34
C VAL A 43 -8.84 18.29 -2.23
N ASP A 44 -8.94 18.00 -3.51
CA ASP A 44 -9.50 18.91 -4.50
C ASP A 44 -10.98 19.21 -4.18
N ALA A 45 -11.69 18.26 -3.59
CA ALA A 45 -13.06 18.42 -3.11
C ALA A 45 -13.19 19.15 -1.74
N GLY A 46 -12.08 19.60 -1.12
CA GLY A 46 -12.10 20.35 0.14
C GLY A 46 -12.15 19.50 1.42
N TYR A 47 -12.09 18.17 1.29
CA TYR A 47 -12.20 17.22 2.40
C TYR A 47 -10.84 16.79 2.95
N SER A 48 -9.86 17.68 2.96
CA SER A 48 -8.50 17.38 3.45
C SER A 48 -8.46 16.98 4.93
N HIS A 49 -9.46 17.39 5.71
CA HIS A 49 -9.59 17.19 7.15
C HIS A 49 -10.11 15.81 7.58
N VAL A 50 -10.83 15.08 6.71
CA VAL A 50 -11.42 13.76 7.05
C VAL A 50 -10.47 12.59 6.87
N ARG A 51 -9.22 12.85 6.49
CA ARG A 51 -8.26 11.81 6.08
C ARG A 51 -6.95 11.87 6.85
N PRO A 52 -6.25 10.72 6.97
CA PRO A 52 -4.87 10.72 7.42
C PRO A 52 -3.98 11.50 6.45
N ARG A 53 -2.99 12.22 6.98
CA ARG A 53 -1.92 12.80 6.16
C ARG A 53 -1.14 11.66 5.50
N GLN A 54 -1.00 11.71 4.18
CA GLN A 54 -0.21 10.74 3.42
C GLN A 54 0.51 11.41 2.23
N LEU A 55 1.61 10.82 1.78
CA LEU A 55 2.47 11.37 0.73
C LEU A 55 3.03 10.24 -0.14
N PRO A 56 3.15 10.44 -1.47
CA PRO A 56 3.74 9.47 -2.37
C PRO A 56 5.27 9.52 -2.37
N PHE A 57 5.91 8.37 -2.49
CA PHE A 57 7.36 8.22 -2.64
C PHE A 57 7.69 7.23 -3.77
N PRO A 58 8.86 7.36 -4.44
CA PRO A 58 9.32 6.36 -5.41
C PRO A 58 9.44 4.97 -4.78
N ARG A 59 9.03 3.94 -5.51
CA ARG A 59 9.20 2.53 -5.13
C ARG A 59 10.58 2.03 -5.55
N GLU A 60 11.61 2.71 -5.05
CA GLU A 60 13.02 2.43 -5.28
C GLU A 60 13.75 2.65 -3.97
N TYR A 61 14.53 1.66 -3.52
CA TYR A 61 15.31 1.83 -2.29
C TYR A 61 16.46 2.81 -2.51
N LYS A 62 16.50 3.86 -1.69
CA LYS A 62 17.65 4.72 -1.51
C LYS A 62 17.92 4.84 -0.02
N PRO A 63 19.18 4.89 0.44
CA PRO A 63 19.50 5.02 1.88
C PRO A 63 18.84 6.24 2.55
N THR A 64 18.51 7.28 1.77
CA THR A 64 17.86 8.50 2.27
C THR A 64 16.33 8.42 2.31
N LEU A 65 15.72 7.35 1.80
CA LEU A 65 14.26 7.25 1.67
C LEU A 65 13.56 7.28 3.03
N ALA A 66 14.05 6.52 4.00
CA ALA A 66 13.49 6.50 5.36
C ALA A 66 13.55 7.89 6.00
N GLN A 67 14.70 8.56 5.91
CA GLN A 67 14.89 9.91 6.45
C GLN A 67 13.94 10.93 5.78
N ARG A 68 13.76 10.84 4.45
CA ARG A 68 12.82 11.70 3.71
C ARG A 68 11.38 11.52 4.18
N ILE A 69 10.97 10.28 4.46
CA ILE A 69 9.63 9.99 5.01
C ILE A 69 9.51 10.61 6.42
N VAL A 70 10.49 10.38 7.29
CA VAL A 70 10.49 10.95 8.66
C VAL A 70 10.37 12.47 8.65
N VAL A 71 11.19 13.15 7.85
CA VAL A 71 11.16 14.61 7.72
C VAL A 71 9.82 15.10 7.16
N ALA A 72 9.28 14.43 6.15
CA ALA A 72 8.04 14.85 5.49
C ALA A 72 6.83 14.85 6.45
N PHE A 73 6.80 13.94 7.42
CA PHE A 73 5.71 13.84 8.39
C PHE A 73 6.03 14.45 9.76
N GLY A 74 7.29 14.82 10.02
CA GLY A 74 7.73 15.25 11.34
C GLY A 74 7.63 14.13 12.38
N PHE A 75 7.93 12.89 11.98
CA PHE A 75 7.84 11.75 12.88
C PHE A 75 8.93 11.78 13.95
N THR A 76 8.57 11.33 15.15
CA THR A 76 9.47 11.03 16.26
C THR A 76 9.84 9.54 16.26
N TRP A 77 10.84 9.15 17.06
CA TRP A 77 11.28 7.75 17.15
C TRP A 77 10.20 6.77 17.65
N ASP A 78 9.25 7.24 18.45
CA ASP A 78 8.11 6.48 18.96
C ASP A 78 6.88 6.51 18.04
N SER A 79 6.98 7.18 16.89
CA SER A 79 5.92 7.23 15.89
C SER A 79 5.79 5.91 15.12
N ASN A 80 4.63 5.74 14.48
CA ASN A 80 4.36 4.66 13.52
C ASN A 80 4.05 5.24 12.13
N CYS A 81 4.57 4.59 11.11
CA CYS A 81 4.26 4.84 9.70
C CYS A 81 3.44 3.69 9.14
N VAL A 82 2.58 3.96 8.16
CA VAL A 82 1.94 2.91 7.36
C VAL A 82 2.39 3.07 5.92
N LEU A 83 3.06 2.04 5.40
CA LEU A 83 3.46 1.93 4.00
C LEU A 83 2.36 1.22 3.21
N LYS A 84 2.00 1.74 2.04
CA LYS A 84 0.91 1.22 1.21
C LYS A 84 1.32 1.20 -0.26
N LEU A 85 1.00 0.11 -0.97
CA LEU A 85 1.00 0.13 -2.44
C LEU A 85 -0.15 1.01 -2.97
N CYS A 86 0.15 1.84 -3.96
CA CYS A 86 -0.85 2.77 -4.51
C CYS A 86 -2.00 2.03 -5.20
N ASN A 87 -1.71 1.01 -6.01
CA ASN A 87 -2.63 0.35 -6.94
C ASN A 87 -3.24 -0.97 -6.43
N ARG A 88 -3.28 -1.19 -5.11
CA ARG A 88 -3.82 -2.42 -4.51
C ARG A 88 -4.98 -2.10 -3.58
N THR A 89 -5.95 -3.00 -3.47
CA THR A 89 -7.14 -2.84 -2.63
C THR A 89 -7.12 -3.80 -1.45
N ARG A 90 -8.02 -3.59 -0.47
CA ARG A 90 -8.33 -4.54 0.62
C ARG A 90 -7.15 -4.97 1.50
N GLY A 91 -6.26 -4.03 1.87
CA GLY A 91 -5.16 -4.30 2.81
C GLY A 91 -3.92 -4.96 2.20
N ALA A 92 -3.99 -5.45 0.97
CA ALA A 92 -2.81 -5.99 0.27
C ALA A 92 -1.76 -4.89 0.02
N GLY A 93 -0.53 -5.20 0.40
CA GLY A 93 0.60 -4.29 0.38
C GLY A 93 0.50 -3.16 1.39
N VAL A 94 -0.19 -3.36 2.54
CA VAL A 94 -0.26 -2.40 3.64
C VAL A 94 0.55 -2.91 4.82
N ILE A 95 1.55 -2.16 5.26
CA ILE A 95 2.47 -2.57 6.32
C ILE A 95 2.58 -1.43 7.34
N PRO A 96 2.10 -1.61 8.58
CA PRO A 96 2.42 -0.72 9.69
C PRO A 96 3.86 -0.97 10.16
N VAL A 97 4.63 0.09 10.35
CA VAL A 97 6.06 0.03 10.66
C VAL A 97 6.41 1.07 11.72
N PRO A 98 7.00 0.66 12.86
CA PRO A 98 7.61 1.60 13.79
C PRO A 98 8.75 2.36 13.12
N ILE A 99 8.92 3.66 13.38
CA ILE A 99 9.97 4.45 12.72
C ILE A 99 11.37 3.87 12.94
N ALA A 100 11.63 3.28 14.11
CA ALA A 100 12.88 2.60 14.42
C ALA A 100 13.23 1.46 13.44
N GLN A 101 12.24 0.85 12.76
CA GLN A 101 12.42 -0.27 11.82
C GLN A 101 12.17 0.14 10.36
N LEU A 102 11.93 1.43 10.11
CA LEU A 102 11.47 1.90 8.80
C LEU A 102 12.48 1.62 7.68
N ASP A 103 13.77 1.92 7.89
CA ASP A 103 14.79 1.72 6.87
C ASP A 103 14.99 0.23 6.53
N THR A 104 15.11 -0.61 7.56
CA THR A 104 15.22 -2.07 7.39
C THR A 104 14.02 -2.64 6.63
N THR A 105 12.81 -2.20 6.99
CA THR A 105 11.58 -2.63 6.32
C THR A 105 11.55 -2.18 4.86
N LEU A 106 11.88 -0.91 4.58
CA LEU A 106 11.95 -0.39 3.22
C LEU A 106 12.96 -1.16 2.37
N LYS A 107 14.12 -1.50 2.93
CA LYS A 107 15.13 -2.32 2.26
C LYS A 107 14.59 -3.70 1.90
N GLN A 108 13.94 -4.39 2.84
CA GLN A 108 13.33 -5.70 2.59
C GLN A 108 12.23 -5.67 1.52
N LEU A 109 11.44 -4.59 1.48
CA LEU A 109 10.34 -4.45 0.53
C LEU A 109 10.79 -4.06 -0.88
N LEU A 110 11.84 -3.25 -0.99
CA LEU A 110 12.23 -2.57 -2.22
C LEU A 110 13.49 -3.15 -2.87
N VAL A 111 14.27 -3.96 -2.14
CA VAL A 111 15.44 -4.67 -2.67
C VAL A 111 15.10 -6.17 -2.71
N PRO A 112 14.80 -6.73 -3.89
CA PRO A 112 14.61 -8.17 -4.02
C PRO A 112 15.94 -8.90 -3.75
N PRO A 113 15.89 -10.16 -3.28
CA PRO A 113 17.09 -10.99 -3.16
C PRO A 113 17.71 -11.27 -4.53
N ASP A 114 19.01 -11.51 -4.55
CA ASP A 114 19.77 -11.77 -5.80
C ASP A 114 19.21 -12.97 -6.57
N ASP A 115 18.79 -14.02 -5.85
CA ASP A 115 18.08 -15.17 -6.42
C ASP A 115 16.68 -15.31 -5.84
N VAL A 116 15.72 -14.64 -6.49
CA VAL A 116 14.30 -14.71 -6.14
C VAL A 116 13.75 -16.14 -6.25
N LYS A 117 14.26 -16.98 -7.17
CA LYS A 117 13.76 -18.35 -7.35
C LYS A 117 14.18 -19.23 -6.19
N ALA A 118 15.46 -19.18 -5.81
CA ALA A 118 15.96 -19.90 -4.65
C ALA A 118 15.28 -19.42 -3.36
N TRP A 119 15.10 -18.09 -3.21
CA TRP A 119 14.39 -17.53 -2.07
C TRP A 119 12.95 -18.06 -1.98
N LEU A 120 12.22 -18.10 -3.10
CA LEU A 120 10.87 -18.65 -3.16
C LEU A 120 10.82 -20.15 -2.83
N ALA A 121 11.82 -20.91 -3.29
CA ALA A 121 11.92 -22.36 -3.04
C ALA A 121 12.19 -22.69 -1.56
N GLN A 122 12.82 -21.78 -0.82
CA GLN A 122 13.07 -21.90 0.63
C GLN A 122 11.87 -21.51 1.48
N GLN A 123 10.84 -20.86 0.91
CA GLN A 123 9.65 -20.50 1.67
C GLN A 123 8.78 -21.75 1.93
N PRO A 124 8.10 -21.83 3.09
CA PRO A 124 7.21 -22.94 3.40
C PRO A 124 6.17 -23.18 2.29
N GLN A 125 6.15 -24.40 1.74
CA GLN A 125 5.22 -24.77 0.66
C GLN A 125 3.74 -24.62 1.07
N GLY A 126 3.46 -24.71 2.38
CA GLY A 126 2.12 -24.49 2.96
C GLY A 126 1.62 -23.05 2.87
N TRP A 127 2.47 -22.04 2.63
CA TRP A 127 2.01 -20.63 2.59
C TRP A 127 1.08 -20.29 1.43
N ALA A 128 1.06 -21.10 0.37
CA ALA A 128 0.08 -20.93 -0.71
C ALA A 128 -1.31 -21.47 -0.32
N LEU A 129 -1.36 -22.33 0.70
CA LEU A 129 -2.55 -23.03 1.18
C LEU A 129 -3.10 -22.39 2.46
N ASP A 130 -2.22 -21.97 3.38
CA ASP A 130 -2.52 -21.29 4.64
C ASP A 130 -2.20 -19.79 4.50
N VAL A 131 -3.14 -19.02 3.95
CA VAL A 131 -3.01 -17.57 3.84
C VAL A 131 -3.24 -16.93 5.21
N LEU A 132 -2.16 -16.62 5.92
CA LEU A 132 -2.20 -15.86 7.17
C LEU A 132 -2.34 -14.37 6.85
N TRP A 133 -3.59 -13.91 6.82
CA TRP A 133 -3.93 -12.51 6.56
C TRP A 133 -3.13 -11.57 7.45
N GLY A 134 -2.41 -10.64 6.81
CA GLY A 134 -1.67 -9.58 7.49
C GLY A 134 -0.28 -9.98 7.97
N CYS A 135 0.23 -11.16 7.61
CA CYS A 135 1.64 -11.49 7.85
C CYS A 135 2.55 -10.65 6.93
N PHE A 136 3.74 -10.31 7.43
CA PHE A 136 4.68 -9.46 6.73
C PHE A 136 5.14 -10.08 5.40
N GLU A 137 5.35 -11.39 5.39
CA GLU A 137 5.82 -12.17 4.26
C GLU A 137 4.83 -12.16 3.09
N GLU A 138 3.52 -12.23 3.38
CA GLU A 138 2.47 -12.05 2.38
C GLU A 138 2.51 -10.64 1.79
N GLN A 139 2.71 -9.62 2.64
CA GLN A 139 2.80 -8.25 2.15
C GLN A 139 4.03 -8.07 1.24
N VAL A 140 5.20 -8.59 1.61
CA VAL A 140 6.42 -8.53 0.78
C VAL A 140 6.15 -9.07 -0.64
N ARG A 141 5.43 -10.18 -0.77
CA ARG A 141 5.06 -10.73 -2.09
C ARG A 141 4.20 -9.78 -2.91
N HIS A 142 3.24 -9.11 -2.28
CA HIS A 142 2.43 -8.09 -2.95
C HIS A 142 3.28 -6.90 -3.41
N TRP A 143 4.28 -6.50 -2.62
CA TRP A 143 5.20 -5.42 -2.95
C TRP A 143 6.08 -5.75 -4.15
N TRP A 144 6.64 -6.96 -4.22
CA TRP A 144 7.45 -7.39 -5.37
C TRP A 144 6.60 -7.64 -6.62
N GLY A 145 5.41 -8.23 -6.46
CA GLY A 145 4.46 -8.47 -7.55
C GLY A 145 3.64 -7.24 -7.98
N SER A 146 4.02 -6.04 -7.55
CA SER A 146 3.39 -4.78 -7.99
C SER A 146 4.23 -4.11 -9.06
N GLU A 147 3.57 -3.57 -10.08
CA GLU A 147 4.20 -2.77 -11.14
C GLU A 147 4.14 -1.26 -10.85
N CYS A 148 3.51 -0.84 -9.76
CA CYS A 148 3.37 0.58 -9.46
C CYS A 148 4.72 1.22 -9.13
N PRO A 149 5.13 2.32 -9.78
CA PRO A 149 6.42 2.95 -9.51
C PRO A 149 6.45 3.75 -8.20
N SER A 150 5.35 3.80 -7.46
CA SER A 150 5.23 4.60 -6.24
C SER A 150 4.57 3.83 -5.11
N LEU A 151 4.96 4.18 -3.89
CA LEU A 151 4.30 3.80 -2.65
C LEU A 151 3.72 5.04 -1.97
N VAL A 152 2.78 4.83 -1.07
CA VAL A 152 2.23 5.88 -0.19
C VAL A 152 2.66 5.59 1.24
N ALA A 153 3.27 6.57 1.89
CA ALA A 153 3.47 6.57 3.34
C ALA A 153 2.36 7.40 3.98
N ALA A 154 1.81 6.93 5.09
CA ALA A 154 0.81 7.63 5.88
C ALA A 154 1.23 7.70 7.36
N GLY A 155 0.93 8.81 8.01
CA GLY A 155 1.17 8.98 9.44
C GLY A 155 0.03 8.40 10.27
N VAL A 156 0.39 7.68 11.34
CA VAL A 156 -0.54 7.26 12.38
C VAL A 156 -0.38 8.23 13.54
N ARG A 157 -1.37 9.11 13.76
CA ARG A 157 -1.43 9.84 15.03
C ARG A 157 -1.98 8.87 16.07
N LYS A 158 -1.40 8.82 17.27
CA LYS A 158 -2.10 8.27 18.43
C LYS A 158 -3.39 9.07 18.55
N SER A 159 -4.54 8.40 18.49
CA SER A 159 -5.81 9.03 18.85
C SER A 159 -5.64 9.54 20.27
N VAL A 160 -5.76 10.85 20.45
CA VAL A 160 -5.99 11.43 21.78
C VAL A 160 -7.44 11.06 22.08
N VAL A 161 -7.61 9.96 22.82
CA VAL A 161 -8.87 9.62 23.49
C VAL A 161 -8.67 9.97 24.95
#